data_AF-E9H7G9-F1
#
_entry.id   AF-E9H7G9-F1
#
_cell.length_a   1.000
_cell.length_b   1.000
_cell.length_c   1.000
_cell.angle_alpha   90.00
_cell.angle_beta   90.00
_cell.angle_gamma   90.00
#
_symmetry.space_group_name_H-M   'P 1'
#
loop_
_entity.id
_entity.type
_entity.pdbx_description
1 polymer ?
#
loop_
_entity_poly.entity_id
_entity_poly.type
_entity_poly.pdbx_seq_one_letter_code
_entity_poly.pdbx_strand_id
1 'polypeptide(L)'
;MVCVLYILGNMLSAQQPQEVRSPANRLFLIWFLLAAATIIPTLYRSGLISYITFPYTPDPIDTIQQLVDSPLQKISWGNYFKQSLSDSNDPLQRKLGGQFAIATNLSQMFALLETNSWAVMSNQGNLRYQAFTLFPPTSDGPRVHLMRECVFPTRSALGLQKHSSLKPYFDKEIYHLVESGIVEHITSQWAKKQKKWDPTKSTKLAAYSLDSLQGAFYLFGLGIALSFLAFLSEFMFNGYHNRKMYKKKTVN
;
A
#
# COMPACT_ATOMS: atom_id res chain seq x y z
N MET A 1 -16.39 -37.01 22.39
CA MET A 1 -15.00 -36.63 22.01
C MET A 1 -14.58 -37.26 20.69
N VAL A 2 -14.76 -38.59 20.49
CA VAL A 2 -14.36 -39.32 19.26
C VAL A 2 -15.03 -38.78 17.99
N CYS A 3 -16.34 -38.47 18.02
CA CYS A 3 -17.02 -37.91 16.83
C CYS A 3 -16.47 -36.55 16.37
N VAL A 4 -16.01 -35.71 17.30
CA VAL A 4 -15.45 -34.39 16.97
C VAL A 4 -14.09 -34.53 16.31
N LEU A 5 -13.26 -35.46 16.80
CA LEU A 5 -11.98 -35.81 16.18
C LEU A 5 -12.16 -36.42 14.79
N TYR A 6 -13.21 -37.22 14.59
CA TYR A 6 -13.57 -37.75 13.28
C TYR A 6 -13.94 -36.66 12.29
N ILE A 7 -14.78 -35.70 12.69
CA ILE A 7 -15.16 -34.57 11.84
C ILE A 7 -13.94 -33.69 11.51
N LEU A 8 -13.13 -33.34 12.52
CA LEU A 8 -11.92 -32.53 12.34
C LEU A 8 -10.87 -33.23 11.46
N GLY A 9 -10.64 -34.52 11.65
CA GLY A 9 -9.72 -35.32 10.84
C GLY A 9 -10.12 -35.33 9.38
N ASN A 10 -11.40 -35.58 9.09
CA ASN A 10 -11.89 -35.56 7.72
C ASN A 10 -11.90 -34.14 7.11
N MET A 11 -12.10 -33.06 7.90
CA MET A 11 -11.93 -31.68 7.41
C MET A 11 -10.49 -31.37 6.99
N LEU A 12 -9.52 -31.92 7.71
CA LEU A 12 -8.08 -31.80 7.39
C LEU A 12 -7.64 -32.81 6.30
N SER A 13 -8.59 -33.49 5.66
CA SER A 13 -8.33 -34.56 4.67
C SER A 13 -7.48 -35.71 5.22
N ALA A 14 -7.45 -35.90 6.54
CA ALA A 14 -6.82 -37.04 7.18
C ALA A 14 -7.83 -38.20 7.31
N GLN A 15 -7.52 -39.35 6.71
CA GLN A 15 -8.38 -40.53 6.81
C GLN A 15 -8.42 -41.05 8.26
N GLN A 16 -9.62 -41.31 8.76
CA GLN A 16 -9.84 -41.95 10.05
C GLN A 16 -10.48 -43.34 9.88
N PRO A 17 -10.13 -44.32 10.72
CA PRO A 17 -10.53 -45.73 10.56
C PRO A 17 -11.99 -46.04 10.94
N GLN A 18 -12.85 -45.03 11.13
CA GLN A 18 -14.20 -45.23 11.65
C GLN A 18 -15.24 -45.27 10.51
N GLU A 19 -15.95 -46.39 10.38
CA GLU A 19 -17.01 -46.54 9.38
C GLU A 19 -18.39 -46.08 9.89
N VAL A 20 -19.08 -45.28 9.09
CA VAL A 20 -20.44 -44.82 9.39
C VAL A 20 -21.45 -45.82 8.82
N ARG A 21 -22.23 -46.46 9.70
CA ARG A 21 -23.18 -47.54 9.35
C ARG A 21 -24.56 -47.04 8.89
N SER A 22 -25.03 -45.86 9.30
CA SER A 22 -26.37 -45.37 8.97
C SER A 22 -26.40 -44.61 7.63
N PRO A 23 -27.39 -44.85 6.73
CA PRO A 23 -27.48 -44.22 5.41
C PRO A 23 -27.77 -42.72 5.48
N ALA A 24 -28.59 -42.26 6.43
CA ALA A 24 -28.87 -40.84 6.63
C ALA A 24 -27.60 -40.07 7.06
N ASN A 25 -26.81 -40.66 7.96
CA ASN A 25 -25.55 -40.08 8.41
C ASN A 25 -24.49 -40.08 7.31
N ARG A 26 -24.48 -41.08 6.42
CA ARG A 26 -23.61 -41.09 5.24
C ARG A 26 -23.95 -39.95 4.27
N LEU A 27 -25.23 -39.73 3.99
CA LEU A 27 -25.66 -38.64 3.10
C LEU A 27 -25.26 -37.28 3.68
N PHE A 28 -25.50 -37.06 4.98
CA PHE A 28 -25.08 -35.86 5.67
C PHE A 28 -23.56 -35.66 5.63
N LEU A 29 -22.78 -36.71 5.89
CA LEU A 29 -21.32 -36.63 5.84
C LEU A 29 -20.79 -36.33 4.44
N ILE A 30 -21.38 -36.89 3.38
CA ILE A 30 -20.97 -36.58 2.01
C ILE A 30 -21.19 -35.09 1.71
N TRP A 31 -22.38 -34.57 2.00
CA TRP A 31 -22.69 -33.15 1.82
C TRP A 31 -21.80 -32.25 2.69
N PHE A 32 -21.58 -32.63 3.94
CA PHE A 32 -20.72 -31.90 4.86
C PHE A 32 -19.26 -31.90 4.39
N LEU A 33 -18.73 -33.02 3.91
CA LEU A 33 -17.36 -33.12 3.41
C LEU A 33 -17.18 -32.35 2.11
N LEU A 34 -18.15 -32.39 1.19
CA LEU A 34 -18.13 -31.54 0.01
C LEU A 34 -18.09 -30.06 0.39
N ALA A 35 -18.98 -29.60 1.28
CA ALA A 35 -18.97 -28.21 1.70
C ALA A 35 -17.67 -27.83 2.46
N ALA A 36 -17.30 -28.60 3.47
CA ALA A 36 -16.25 -28.26 4.42
C ALA A 36 -14.84 -28.50 3.89
N ALA A 37 -14.61 -29.57 3.13
CA ALA A 37 -13.27 -29.93 2.65
C ALA A 37 -12.96 -29.37 1.25
N THR A 38 -13.96 -29.10 0.40
CA THR A 38 -13.70 -28.61 -0.97
C THR A 38 -14.15 -27.17 -1.18
N ILE A 39 -15.42 -26.84 -0.90
CA ILE A 39 -15.97 -25.51 -1.22
C ILE A 39 -15.31 -24.41 -0.38
N ILE A 40 -15.33 -24.55 0.95
CA ILE A 40 -14.78 -23.52 1.86
C ILE A 40 -13.29 -23.28 1.60
N PRO A 41 -12.41 -24.30 1.51
CA PRO A 41 -10.99 -24.07 1.28
C PRO A 41 -10.70 -23.50 -0.10
N THR A 42 -11.47 -23.86 -1.13
CA THR A 42 -11.28 -23.33 -2.49
C THR A 42 -11.65 -21.85 -2.56
N LEU A 43 -12.76 -21.44 -1.93
CA LEU A 43 -13.15 -20.03 -1.83
C LEU A 43 -12.15 -19.21 -1.01
N TYR A 44 -11.66 -19.76 0.10
CA TYR A 44 -10.64 -19.11 0.90
C TYR A 44 -9.34 -18.93 0.11
N ARG A 45 -8.87 -19.99 -0.56
CA ARG A 45 -7.65 -19.96 -1.38
C ARG A 45 -7.78 -19.00 -2.55
N SER A 46 -8.92 -18.96 -3.23
CA SER A 46 -9.11 -18.04 -4.37
C SER A 46 -9.15 -16.58 -3.92
N GLY A 47 -9.86 -16.28 -2.82
CA GLY A 47 -9.87 -14.94 -2.23
C GLY A 47 -8.47 -14.51 -1.77
N LEU A 48 -7.74 -15.41 -1.12
CA LEU A 48 -6.37 -15.16 -0.68
C LEU A 48 -5.42 -14.92 -1.87
N ILE A 49 -5.49 -15.75 -2.92
CA ILE A 49 -4.68 -15.57 -4.13
C ILE A 49 -4.98 -14.21 -4.78
N SER A 50 -6.25 -13.82 -4.88
CA SER A 50 -6.65 -12.52 -5.41
C SER A 50 -6.02 -11.38 -4.60
N TYR A 51 -6.14 -11.45 -3.27
CA TYR A 51 -5.60 -10.43 -2.37
C TYR A 51 -4.08 -10.29 -2.46
N ILE A 52 -3.35 -11.40 -2.61
CA ILE A 52 -1.89 -11.33 -2.70
C ILE A 52 -1.40 -10.97 -4.12
N THR A 53 -2.20 -11.29 -5.16
CA THR A 53 -1.85 -10.93 -6.55
C THR A 53 -1.92 -9.42 -6.78
N PHE A 54 -2.91 -8.76 -6.17
CA PHE A 54 -3.08 -7.31 -6.25
C PHE A 54 -2.97 -6.72 -4.85
N PRO A 55 -1.74 -6.42 -4.38
CA PRO A 55 -1.58 -5.80 -3.07
C PRO A 55 -2.36 -4.50 -3.01
N TYR A 56 -3.06 -4.27 -1.91
CA TYR A 56 -3.76 -3.01 -1.67
C TYR A 56 -2.75 -1.87 -1.64
N THR A 57 -2.75 -1.04 -2.67
CA THR A 57 -2.04 0.24 -2.67
C THR A 57 -2.99 1.29 -2.12
N PRO A 58 -2.63 2.01 -1.04
CA PRO A 58 -3.48 3.08 -0.53
C PRO A 58 -3.73 4.11 -1.63
N ASP A 59 -4.94 4.66 -1.65
CA ASP A 59 -5.29 5.67 -2.64
C ASP A 59 -4.30 6.84 -2.57
N PRO A 60 -3.72 7.26 -3.71
CA PRO A 60 -2.75 8.31 -3.71
C PRO A 60 -3.39 9.66 -3.33
N ILE A 61 -2.58 10.56 -2.78
CA ILE A 61 -3.02 11.91 -2.44
C ILE A 61 -3.16 12.71 -3.74
N ASP A 62 -4.40 12.98 -4.14
CA ASP A 62 -4.74 13.65 -5.40
C ASP A 62 -5.40 15.01 -5.22
N THR A 63 -5.94 15.30 -4.03
CA THR A 63 -6.60 16.57 -3.73
C THR A 63 -5.84 17.39 -2.70
N ILE A 64 -6.02 18.71 -2.75
CA ILE A 64 -5.42 19.62 -1.76
C ILE A 64 -5.96 19.31 -0.36
N GLN A 65 -7.23 18.91 -0.24
CA GLN A 65 -7.81 18.49 1.04
C GLN A 65 -7.07 17.29 1.64
N GLN A 66 -6.87 16.22 0.84
CA GLN A 66 -6.11 15.05 1.26
C GLN A 66 -4.67 15.41 1.64
N LEU A 67 -4.06 16.35 0.89
CA LEU A 67 -2.72 16.82 1.21
C LEU A 67 -2.67 17.53 2.56
N VAL A 68 -3.63 18.43 2.85
CA VAL A 68 -3.71 19.16 4.12
C VAL A 68 -3.94 18.22 5.31
N ASP A 69 -4.77 17.20 5.13
CA ASP A 69 -5.10 16.22 6.17
C ASP A 69 -4.03 15.13 6.33
N SER A 70 -3.14 14.98 5.34
CA SER A 70 -2.03 14.04 5.42
C SER A 70 -0.99 14.45 6.48
N PRO A 71 -0.33 13.48 7.13
CA PRO A 71 0.75 13.73 8.09
C PRO A 71 2.06 14.20 7.42
N LEU A 72 2.08 14.29 6.08
CA LEU A 72 3.27 14.71 5.34
C LEU A 72 3.63 16.16 5.64
N GLN A 73 4.92 16.43 5.74
CA GLN A 73 5.44 17.79 5.83
C GLN A 73 5.46 18.41 4.44
N LYS A 74 4.96 19.64 4.29
CA LYS A 74 4.82 20.29 2.99
C LYS A 74 5.94 21.30 2.80
N ILE A 75 6.61 21.28 1.66
CA ILE A 75 7.72 22.19 1.36
C ILE A 75 7.55 22.84 -0.01
N SER A 76 7.89 24.12 -0.10
CA SER A 76 7.86 24.89 -1.35
C SER A 76 9.11 25.76 -1.48
N TRP A 77 9.48 26.08 -2.72
CA TRP A 77 10.59 26.98 -2.99
C TRP A 77 10.19 28.44 -2.80
N GLY A 78 10.97 29.16 -2.00
CA GLY A 78 10.76 30.59 -1.74
C GLY A 78 9.51 30.89 -0.90
N ASN A 79 9.34 32.17 -0.57
CA ASN A 79 8.25 32.62 0.31
C ASN A 79 6.97 32.99 -0.44
N TYR A 80 7.06 33.22 -1.75
CA TYR A 80 5.95 33.70 -2.58
C TYR A 80 4.70 32.83 -2.47
N PHE A 81 4.86 31.51 -2.63
CA PHE A 81 3.72 30.59 -2.60
C PHE A 81 3.13 30.45 -1.21
N LYS A 82 3.98 30.45 -0.17
CA LYS A 82 3.52 30.42 1.22
C LYS A 82 2.67 31.65 1.57
N GLN A 83 3.15 32.84 1.22
CA GLN A 83 2.41 34.09 1.42
C GLN A 83 1.12 34.11 0.62
N SER A 84 1.19 33.78 -0.67
CA SER A 84 0.01 33.75 -1.56
C SER A 84 -1.09 32.81 -1.07
N LEU A 85 -0.72 31.64 -0.51
CA LEU A 85 -1.69 30.73 0.09
C LEU A 85 -2.29 31.25 1.38
N SER A 86 -1.45 31.86 2.22
CA SER A 86 -1.87 32.42 3.51
C SER A 86 -2.83 33.59 3.34
N ASP A 87 -2.61 34.39 2.29
CA ASP A 87 -3.43 35.56 1.93
C ASP A 87 -4.68 35.19 1.10
N SER A 88 -4.86 33.91 0.77
CA SER A 88 -6.01 33.45 -0.01
C SER A 88 -7.31 33.53 0.78
N ASN A 89 -8.41 33.82 0.06
CA ASN A 89 -9.76 33.83 0.60
C ASN A 89 -10.23 32.43 1.01
N ASP A 90 -9.72 31.39 0.35
CA ASP A 90 -10.11 30.01 0.61
C ASP A 90 -9.49 29.51 1.94
N PRO A 91 -10.29 29.07 2.92
CA PRO A 91 -9.78 28.54 4.18
C PRO A 91 -8.84 27.33 4.00
N LEU A 92 -9.05 26.51 2.98
CA LEU A 92 -8.26 25.31 2.71
C LEU A 92 -6.85 25.68 2.23
N GLN A 93 -6.77 26.65 1.32
CA GLN A 93 -5.49 27.20 0.87
C GLN A 93 -4.73 27.91 2.00
N ARG A 94 -5.44 28.67 2.84
CA ARG A 94 -4.83 29.32 4.01
C ARG A 94 -4.25 28.32 5.00
N LYS A 95 -4.97 27.22 5.27
CA LYS A 95 -4.49 26.11 6.11
C LYS A 95 -3.25 25.44 5.50
N LEU A 96 -3.24 25.24 4.18
CA LEU A 96 -2.08 24.70 3.46
C LEU A 96 -0.88 25.66 3.54
N GLY A 97 -1.08 26.96 3.33
CA GLY A 97 -0.05 28.00 3.45
C GLY A 97 0.64 28.01 4.81
N GLY A 98 -0.13 27.85 5.89
CA GLY A 98 0.39 27.74 7.25
C GLY A 98 1.29 26.52 7.49
N GLN A 99 1.03 25.41 6.79
CA GLN A 99 1.80 24.16 6.92
C GLN A 99 3.06 24.12 6.05
N PHE A 100 3.23 25.05 5.10
CA PHE A 100 4.38 25.05 4.20
C PHE A 100 5.68 25.49 4.89
N ALA A 101 6.70 24.64 4.78
CA ALA A 101 8.09 24.98 5.00
C ALA A 101 8.69 25.65 3.75
N ILE A 102 9.64 26.54 3.97
CA ILE A 102 10.34 27.26 2.89
C ILE A 102 11.67 26.57 2.64
N ALA A 103 11.89 26.11 1.41
CA ALA A 103 13.20 25.65 0.96
C ALA A 103 14.00 26.80 0.34
N THR A 104 15.28 26.90 0.71
CA THR A 104 16.25 27.80 0.08
C THR A 104 16.97 27.14 -1.10
N ASN A 105 17.14 25.81 -1.06
CA ASN A 105 17.82 25.03 -2.09
C ASN A 105 16.86 24.03 -2.77
N LEU A 106 16.75 24.12 -4.10
CA LEU A 106 15.88 23.25 -4.91
C LEU A 106 16.35 21.79 -4.90
N SER A 107 17.65 21.52 -5.03
CA SER A 107 18.18 20.15 -5.06
C SER A 107 17.95 19.44 -3.73
N GLN A 108 18.17 20.14 -2.62
CA GLN A 108 17.92 19.60 -1.28
C GLN A 108 16.42 19.33 -1.07
N MET A 109 15.55 20.23 -1.55
CA MET A 109 14.10 20.05 -1.48
C MET A 109 13.64 18.75 -2.15
N PHE A 110 14.19 18.43 -3.33
CA PHE A 110 13.87 17.18 -4.02
C PHE A 110 14.49 15.95 -3.36
N ALA A 111 15.68 16.07 -2.76
CA ALA A 111 16.28 14.98 -2.00
C ALA A 111 15.43 14.56 -0.79
N LEU A 112 14.68 15.48 -0.18
CA LEU A 112 13.77 15.16 0.92
C LEU A 112 12.64 14.19 0.53
N LEU A 113 12.29 14.08 -0.76
CA LEU A 113 11.29 13.11 -1.22
C LEU A 113 11.71 11.66 -0.95
N GLU A 114 13.01 11.36 -0.84
CA GLU A 114 13.49 10.01 -0.51
C GLU A 114 13.09 9.55 0.89
N THR A 115 12.83 10.48 1.80
CA THR A 115 12.49 10.17 3.20
C THR A 115 11.00 9.80 3.40
N ASN A 116 10.19 9.77 2.34
CA ASN A 116 8.75 9.47 2.33
C ASN A 116 7.88 10.30 3.30
N SER A 117 8.44 11.34 3.91
CA SER A 117 7.79 12.15 4.93
C SER A 117 7.44 13.55 4.43
N TRP A 118 7.88 13.89 3.21
CA TRP A 118 7.75 15.23 2.63
C TRP A 118 6.94 15.21 1.34
N ALA A 119 6.11 16.25 1.18
CA ALA A 119 5.43 16.59 -0.06
C ALA A 119 6.03 17.88 -0.62
N VAL A 120 6.55 17.82 -1.84
CA VAL A 120 7.24 18.93 -2.51
C VAL A 120 6.30 19.62 -3.49
N MET A 121 6.20 20.94 -3.38
CA MET A 121 5.49 21.78 -4.34
C MET A 121 6.46 22.49 -5.28
N SER A 122 6.25 22.33 -6.59
CA SER A 122 7.00 23.03 -7.65
C SER A 122 6.13 23.14 -8.91
N ASN A 123 6.64 23.77 -9.97
CA ASN A 123 5.94 23.85 -11.24
C ASN A 123 5.80 22.46 -11.90
N GLN A 124 4.65 22.22 -12.54
CA GLN A 124 4.31 20.91 -13.12
C GLN A 124 5.40 20.37 -14.07
N GLY A 125 5.99 21.23 -14.90
CA GLY A 125 7.08 20.85 -15.81
C GLY A 125 8.34 20.38 -15.07
N ASN A 126 8.74 21.10 -14.01
CA ASN A 126 9.89 20.72 -13.19
C ASN A 126 9.61 19.46 -12.38
N LEU A 127 8.41 19.31 -11.79
CA LEU A 127 8.02 18.09 -11.08
C LEU A 127 8.13 16.86 -11.99
N ARG A 128 7.60 16.95 -13.22
CA ARG A 128 7.73 15.86 -14.21
C ARG A 128 9.18 15.58 -14.59
N TYR A 129 10.00 16.62 -14.75
CA TYR A 129 11.41 16.47 -15.07
C TYR A 129 12.21 15.82 -13.92
N GLN A 130 12.00 16.28 -12.68
CA GLN A 130 12.67 15.77 -11.49
C GLN A 130 12.22 14.34 -11.16
N ALA A 131 10.92 14.06 -11.28
CA ALA A 131 10.40 12.70 -11.15
C ALA A 131 11.08 11.75 -12.15
N PHE A 132 11.29 12.17 -13.39
CA PHE A 132 11.94 11.32 -14.39
C PHE A 132 13.45 11.16 -14.18
N THR A 133 14.15 12.23 -13.79
CA THR A 133 15.62 12.25 -13.72
C THR A 133 16.16 11.71 -12.41
N LEU A 134 15.56 12.09 -11.27
CA LEU A 134 16.01 11.68 -9.94
C LEU A 134 15.32 10.39 -9.48
N PHE A 135 14.07 10.16 -9.91
CA PHE A 135 13.24 9.05 -9.43
C PHE A 135 12.76 8.16 -10.59
N PRO A 136 13.69 7.59 -11.39
CA PRO A 136 13.30 6.77 -12.52
C PRO A 136 12.37 5.63 -12.07
N PRO A 137 11.30 5.33 -12.83
CA PRO A 137 10.37 4.28 -12.48
C PRO A 137 11.11 2.94 -12.40
N THR A 138 10.86 2.21 -11.33
CA THR A 138 11.44 0.88 -11.11
C THR A 138 10.46 -0.19 -11.61
N SER A 139 10.91 -1.44 -11.73
CA SER A 139 10.02 -2.57 -12.02
C SER A 139 8.84 -2.66 -11.05
N ASP A 140 9.03 -2.18 -9.83
CA ASP A 140 8.09 -2.32 -8.70
C ASP A 140 7.06 -1.17 -8.65
N GLY A 141 7.18 -0.16 -9.53
CA GLY A 141 6.26 0.96 -9.60
C GLY A 141 6.94 2.33 -9.78
N PRO A 142 6.13 3.39 -9.97
CA PRO A 142 6.62 4.77 -9.86
C PRO A 142 7.02 5.07 -8.40
N ARG A 143 8.21 5.63 -8.20
CA ARG A 143 8.72 5.97 -6.86
C ARG A 143 8.09 7.24 -6.28
N VAL A 144 7.53 8.09 -7.14
CA VAL A 144 6.90 9.35 -6.77
C VAL A 144 5.54 9.45 -7.44
N HIS A 145 4.56 9.98 -6.69
CA HIS A 145 3.23 10.28 -7.19
C HIS A 145 3.09 11.79 -7.42
N LEU A 146 2.56 12.18 -8.56
CA LEU A 146 2.22 13.58 -8.85
C LEU A 146 0.73 13.78 -8.59
N MET A 147 0.41 14.60 -7.60
CA MET A 147 -0.95 14.99 -7.27
C MET A 147 -1.69 15.52 -8.50
N ARG A 148 -2.91 15.04 -8.73
CA ARG A 148 -3.73 15.44 -9.89
C ARG A 148 -4.21 16.90 -9.81
N GLU A 149 -4.65 17.34 -8.64
CA GLU A 149 -5.09 18.72 -8.42
C GLU A 149 -3.90 19.68 -8.40
N CYS A 150 -4.04 20.84 -9.06
CA CYS A 150 -3.00 21.86 -9.05
C CYS A 150 -3.25 22.86 -7.92
N VAL A 151 -2.27 23.02 -7.02
CA VAL A 151 -2.36 24.00 -5.92
C VAL A 151 -2.47 25.43 -6.44
N PHE A 152 -1.74 25.74 -7.51
CA PHE A 152 -1.74 27.06 -8.14
C PHE A 152 -1.77 26.95 -9.66
N PRO A 153 -2.87 27.36 -10.32
CA PRO A 153 -2.94 27.39 -11.78
C PRO A 153 -2.18 28.60 -12.34
N THR A 154 -0.85 28.63 -12.18
CA THR A 154 0.02 29.68 -12.70
C THR A 154 0.62 29.29 -14.04
N ARG A 155 0.78 30.27 -14.94
CA ARG A 155 1.51 30.14 -16.20
C ARG A 155 2.86 30.86 -16.09
N SER A 156 3.88 30.32 -16.75
CA SER A 156 5.17 31.00 -16.88
C SER A 156 5.07 32.10 -17.94
N ALA A 157 5.62 33.27 -17.64
CA ALA A 157 5.67 34.41 -18.55
C ALA A 157 7.06 35.06 -18.51
N LEU A 158 7.42 35.80 -19.55
CA LEU A 158 8.63 36.59 -19.58
C LEU A 158 8.40 37.92 -18.83
N GLY A 159 9.20 38.15 -17.79
CA GLY A 159 9.17 39.41 -17.04
C GLY A 159 9.91 40.51 -17.78
N LEU A 160 9.20 41.58 -18.14
CA LEU A 160 9.77 42.79 -18.72
C LEU A 160 9.66 43.96 -17.74
N GLN A 161 10.55 44.95 -17.86
CA GLN A 161 10.44 46.18 -17.09
C GLN A 161 9.11 46.90 -17.37
N LYS A 162 8.58 47.57 -16.34
CA LYS A 162 7.32 48.31 -16.45
C LYS A 162 7.44 49.36 -17.56
N HIS A 163 6.45 49.40 -18.46
CA HIS A 163 6.42 50.28 -19.64
C HIS A 163 7.56 50.07 -20.66
N SER A 164 8.17 48.88 -20.70
CA SER A 164 9.14 48.55 -21.75
C SER A 164 8.51 48.60 -23.15
N SER A 165 9.17 49.32 -24.07
CA SER A 165 8.79 49.40 -25.50
C SER A 165 8.91 48.06 -26.23
N LEU A 166 9.60 47.07 -25.64
CA LEU A 166 9.81 45.75 -26.23
C LEU A 166 8.62 44.80 -26.01
N LYS A 167 7.72 45.11 -25.08
CA LYS A 167 6.57 44.26 -24.76
C LYS A 167 5.73 43.85 -25.99
N PRO A 168 5.27 44.78 -26.86
CA PRO A 168 4.43 44.40 -28.00
C PRO A 168 5.15 43.49 -29.00
N TYR A 169 6.48 43.64 -29.14
CA TYR A 169 7.28 42.78 -30.02
C TYR A 169 7.38 41.36 -29.46
N PHE A 170 7.71 41.22 -28.18
CA PHE A 170 7.78 39.90 -27.54
C PHE A 170 6.41 39.21 -27.50
N ASP A 171 5.35 39.93 -27.16
CA ASP A 171 4.00 39.35 -27.12
C ASP A 171 3.62 38.77 -28.49
N LYS A 172 3.84 39.53 -29.58
CA LYS A 172 3.55 39.08 -30.95
C LYS A 172 4.28 37.78 -31.29
N GLU A 173 5.59 37.73 -31.04
CA GLU A 173 6.39 36.53 -31.36
C GLU A 173 6.01 35.34 -30.49
N ILE A 174 5.70 35.55 -29.20
CA ILE A 174 5.21 34.48 -28.32
C ILE A 174 3.87 33.93 -28.83
N TYR A 175 2.95 34.79 -29.25
CA TYR A 175 1.68 34.35 -29.84
C TYR A 175 1.92 33.51 -31.10
N HIS A 176 2.79 33.96 -32.01
CA HIS A 176 3.14 33.18 -33.19
C HIS A 176 3.74 31.81 -32.85
N LEU A 177 4.60 31.73 -31.83
CA LEU A 177 5.19 30.46 -31.37
C LEU A 177 4.15 29.50 -30.76
N VAL A 178 3.13 30.04 -30.09
CA VAL A 178 2.03 29.26 -29.52
C VAL A 178 1.07 28.80 -30.62
N GLU A 179 0.65 29.70 -31.51
CA GLU A 179 -0.29 29.42 -32.60
C GLU A 179 0.28 28.46 -33.65
N SER A 180 1.58 28.55 -33.93
CA SER A 180 2.28 27.58 -34.78
C SER A 180 2.43 26.19 -34.15
N GLY A 181 2.09 26.03 -32.87
CA GLY A 181 2.23 24.77 -32.14
C GLY A 181 3.68 24.39 -31.81
N ILE A 182 4.66 25.29 -32.01
CA ILE A 182 6.07 25.01 -31.72
C ILE A 182 6.27 24.69 -30.24
N VAL A 183 5.59 25.43 -29.34
CA VAL A 183 5.65 25.18 -27.89
C VAL A 183 5.11 23.79 -27.53
N GLU A 184 3.99 23.39 -28.14
CA GLU A 184 3.41 22.06 -27.94
C GLU A 184 4.30 20.97 -28.53
N HIS A 185 4.90 21.22 -29.69
CA HIS A 185 5.83 20.30 -30.32
C HIS A 185 7.05 20.02 -29.43
N ILE A 186 7.71 21.07 -28.92
CA ILE A 186 8.88 20.94 -28.03
C ILE A 186 8.49 20.20 -26.74
N THR A 187 7.38 20.56 -26.12
CA THR A 187 6.94 19.91 -24.88
C THR A 187 6.56 18.44 -25.10
N SER A 188 5.91 18.11 -26.22
CA SER A 188 5.58 16.73 -26.60
C SER A 188 6.82 15.88 -26.89
N GLN A 189 7.86 16.45 -27.53
CA GLN A 189 9.12 15.74 -27.75
C GLN A 189 9.78 15.35 -26.42
N TRP A 190 9.78 16.26 -25.45
CA TRP A 190 10.27 15.97 -24.10
C TRP A 190 9.43 14.89 -23.41
N ALA A 191 8.10 14.98 -23.51
CA ALA A 191 7.20 13.97 -22.93
C ALA A 191 7.40 12.58 -23.56
N LYS A 192 7.69 12.49 -24.86
CA LYS A 192 7.97 11.22 -25.55
C LYS A 192 9.28 10.55 -25.10
N LYS A 193 10.28 11.34 -24.70
CA LYS A 193 11.56 10.82 -24.16
C LYS A 193 11.40 10.22 -22.76
N GLN A 194 10.31 10.53 -22.06
CA GLN A 194 10.05 9.97 -20.73
C GLN A 194 9.58 8.52 -20.85
N LYS A 195 10.32 7.59 -20.25
CA LYS A 195 9.87 6.20 -20.08
C LYS A 195 8.69 6.21 -19.11
N LYS A 196 7.47 5.99 -19.63
CA LYS A 196 6.30 5.74 -18.78
C LYS A 196 6.44 4.36 -18.15
N TRP A 197 6.18 4.27 -16.85
CA TRP A 197 6.02 2.97 -16.21
C TRP A 197 4.80 2.28 -16.80
N ASP A 198 4.99 1.03 -17.23
CA ASP A 198 3.94 0.22 -17.83
C ASP A 198 3.62 -0.92 -16.85
N PRO A 199 2.46 -0.88 -16.18
CA PRO A 199 2.07 -1.91 -15.21
C PRO A 199 1.90 -3.30 -15.86
N THR A 200 1.72 -3.36 -17.18
CA THR A 200 1.58 -4.65 -17.89
C THR A 200 2.92 -5.34 -18.13
N LYS A 201 4.03 -4.59 -18.10
CA LYS A 201 5.39 -5.09 -18.29
C LYS A 201 6.12 -5.38 -16.99
N SER A 202 5.56 -5.02 -15.83
CA SER A 202 6.10 -5.42 -14.52
C SER A 202 5.73 -6.87 -14.22
N THR A 203 6.19 -7.80 -15.06
CA THR A 203 6.03 -9.25 -14.89
C THR A 203 7.10 -9.79 -13.93
N LYS A 204 7.27 -9.16 -12.77
CA LYS A 204 7.93 -9.89 -11.67
C LYS A 204 6.90 -10.85 -11.12
N LEU A 205 7.15 -12.15 -11.27
CA LEU A 205 6.56 -13.14 -10.38
C LEU A 205 6.90 -12.67 -8.96
N ALA A 206 5.90 -12.23 -8.20
CA ALA A 206 6.11 -11.78 -6.84
C ALA A 206 6.72 -12.94 -6.05
N ALA A 207 8.02 -12.83 -5.75
CA ALA A 207 8.68 -13.75 -4.85
C ALA A 207 8.14 -13.45 -3.45
N TYR A 208 7.37 -14.38 -2.89
CA TYR A 208 6.74 -14.21 -1.58
C TYR A 208 7.83 -14.09 -0.50
N SER A 209 7.81 -12.99 0.27
CA SER A 209 8.65 -12.85 1.47
C SER A 209 8.10 -13.74 2.59
N LEU A 210 8.99 -14.19 3.48
CA LEU A 210 8.62 -14.90 4.71
C LEU A 210 7.71 -14.06 5.61
N ASP A 211 7.78 -12.72 5.51
CA ASP A 211 6.93 -11.80 6.29
C ASP A 211 5.44 -12.04 6.01
N SER A 212 5.08 -12.36 4.76
CA SER A 212 3.70 -12.66 4.37
C SER A 212 3.18 -13.98 4.95
N LEU A 213 4.07 -14.89 5.35
CA LEU A 213 3.73 -16.22 5.90
C LEU A 213 3.90 -16.32 7.42
N GLN A 214 4.42 -15.27 8.06
CA GLN A 214 4.75 -15.26 9.49
C GLN A 214 3.55 -15.59 10.39
N GLY A 215 2.35 -15.12 10.02
CA GLY A 215 1.11 -15.44 10.74
C GLY A 215 0.80 -16.94 10.78
N ALA A 216 1.06 -17.68 9.69
CA ALA A 216 0.86 -19.12 9.65
C ALA A 216 1.84 -19.85 10.57
N PHE A 217 3.11 -19.41 10.61
CA PHE A 217 4.12 -19.96 11.53
C PHE A 217 3.78 -19.68 13.00
N TYR A 218 3.26 -18.49 13.32
CA TYR A 218 2.79 -18.17 14.66
C TYR A 218 1.62 -19.04 15.10
N LEU A 219 0.63 -19.25 14.22
CA LEU A 219 -0.49 -20.12 14.51
C LEU A 219 -0.04 -21.56 14.77
N PHE A 220 0.89 -22.06 13.96
CA PHE A 220 1.48 -23.40 14.11
C PHE A 220 2.25 -23.54 15.42
N GLY A 221 3.11 -22.56 15.75
CA GLY A 221 3.86 -22.54 16.99
C GLY A 221 2.94 -22.51 18.22
N LEU A 222 1.89 -21.70 18.18
CA LEU A 222 0.89 -21.62 19.24
C LEU A 222 0.12 -22.95 19.40
N GLY A 223 -0.21 -23.63 18.29
CA GLY A 223 -0.85 -24.94 18.31
C GLY A 223 0.02 -26.02 18.96
N ILE A 224 1.32 -26.05 18.66
CA ILE A 224 2.28 -26.96 19.31
C ILE A 224 2.40 -26.63 20.79
N ALA A 225 2.51 -25.35 21.15
CA ALA A 225 2.63 -24.92 22.54
C ALA A 225 1.40 -25.33 23.39
N LEU A 226 0.18 -25.12 22.87
CA LEU A 226 -1.04 -25.56 23.54
C LEU A 226 -1.12 -27.07 23.69
N SER A 227 -0.73 -27.82 22.65
CA SER A 227 -0.71 -29.28 22.69
C SER A 227 0.29 -29.81 23.73
N PHE A 228 1.46 -29.17 23.81
CA PHE A 228 2.49 -29.50 24.79
C PHE A 228 2.04 -29.19 26.23
N LEU A 229 1.39 -28.04 26.45
CA LEU A 229 0.83 -27.67 27.75
C LEU A 229 -0.29 -28.62 28.18
N ALA A 230 -1.17 -29.03 27.26
CA ALA A 230 -2.20 -30.03 27.53
C ALA A 230 -1.56 -31.37 27.96
N PHE A 231 -0.56 -31.85 27.23
CA PHE A 231 0.18 -33.07 27.57
C PHE A 231 0.85 -32.99 28.96
N LEU A 232 1.52 -31.86 29.27
CA LEU A 232 2.12 -31.64 30.59
C LEU A 232 1.08 -31.65 31.72
N SER A 233 -0.09 -31.04 31.49
CA SER A 233 -1.16 -31.00 32.49
C SER A 233 -1.73 -32.40 32.76
N GLU A 234 -1.94 -33.21 31.73
CA GLU A 234 -2.34 -34.61 31.87
C GLU A 234 -1.27 -35.45 32.60
N PHE A 235 0.00 -35.26 32.26
CA PHE A 235 1.11 -35.96 32.90
C PHE A 235 1.21 -35.66 34.40
N MET A 236 1.11 -34.38 34.77
CA MET A 236 1.13 -33.96 36.18
C MET A 236 -0.10 -34.48 36.94
N PHE A 237 -1.29 -34.41 36.35
CA PHE A 237 -2.52 -34.88 36.97
C PHE A 237 -2.51 -36.39 37.20
N ASN A 238 -2.09 -37.18 36.20
CA ASN A 238 -2.00 -38.63 36.29
C ASN A 238 -0.90 -39.07 37.26
N GLY A 239 0.25 -38.37 37.27
CA GLY A 239 1.32 -38.59 38.24
C GLY A 239 0.89 -38.31 39.68
N TYR A 240 0.11 -37.25 39.90
CA TYR A 240 -0.47 -36.93 41.21
C TYR A 240 -1.52 -37.96 41.64
N HIS A 241 -2.41 -38.37 40.73
CA HIS A 241 -3.44 -39.38 40.99
C HIS A 241 -2.83 -40.75 41.34
N ASN A 242 -1.80 -41.19 40.60
CA ASN A 242 -1.13 -42.47 40.85
C ASN A 242 -0.36 -42.48 42.18
N ARG A 243 0.28 -41.37 42.57
CA ARG A 243 0.91 -41.23 43.90
C ARG A 243 -0.10 -41.29 45.04
N LYS A 244 -1.30 -40.72 44.84
CA LYS A 244 -2.39 -40.75 45.82
C LYS A 244 -3.00 -42.16 45.97
N MET A 245 -3.10 -42.91 44.89
CA MET A 245 -3.56 -44.32 44.91
C MET A 245 -2.52 -45.26 45.54
N TYR A 246 -1.22 -45.04 45.31
CA TYR A 246 -0.16 -45.85 45.92
C TYR A 246 -0.14 -45.69 47.45
N LYS A 247 -0.29 -44.45 47.96
CA LYS A 247 -0.42 -44.18 49.41
C LYS A 247 -1.66 -44.82 50.06
N LYS A 248 -2.72 -45.08 49.29
CA LYS A 248 -3.97 -45.68 49.80
C LYS A 248 -3.90 -47.21 49.88
N LYS A 249 -3.02 -47.85 49.10
CA LYS A 249 -2.77 -49.31 49.12
C LYS A 249 -1.80 -49.77 50.20
N THR A 250 -1.00 -48.86 50.77
CA THR A 250 -0.03 -49.17 51.84
C THR A 250 -0.57 -48.95 53.25
N VAL A 251 -1.84 -48.55 53.39
CA VAL A 251 -2.51 -48.24 54.68
C VAL A 251 -3.67 -49.20 54.98
N ASN A 252 -3.96 -50.15 54.08
CA ASN A 252 -4.80 -51.33 54.32
C ASN A 252 -3.91 -52.57 54.28
#